data_AF-A0A1I7EY90-F1
#
_entry.id   AF-A0A1I7EY90-F1
#
_cell.length_a   1.000
_cell.length_b   1.000
_cell.length_c   1.000
_cell.angle_alpha   90.00
_cell.angle_beta   90.00
_cell.angle_gamma   90.00
#
_symmetry.space_group_name_H-M   'P 1'
#
loop_
_entity.id
_entity.type
_entity.pdbx_description
1 polymer ?
#
loop_
_entity_poly.entity_id
_entity_poly.type
_entity_poly.pdbx_seq_one_letter_code
_entity_poly.pdbx_strand_id
1 'polypeptide(L)'
;MSRFELHRFSSPSLVLAGLCLLGAGLAHAQPVARQAALADVGRTATPAEIKAWDIDVRPDFKGLPKGKGSVRQGEVLWEAQCASCHGSFAESSEIFTPIAGGITAQDIKNGRVDGLMPGANQPNRTTLMKVATVSTLWDYINRAMPWNAPKTLTADEVYAVTAYILNLGNVLPDDYTLSDANIREVQARLPNRNGMTTAHAMWPGKELGGAAKPDVQGSNCMANCKTEVVVKSFLPDYARNAHGNLAEQSRLVGASRGVDTTQPPMAAGSPSNSAPAQVGRAQAAPEKIATSASAAATPASSTAKPAAAGAASVMPLLQKNACLACHGMDNKLVGPSFKDIANKYKDRADAANYLSGKIKSGGQGVWGAIPMPPQALSAAEAGQVSQWLLQGAVK
;
A
#
# COMPACT_ATOMS: atom_id res chain seq x y z
N MET A 1 80.22 -23.05 -37.01
CA MET A 1 81.08 -23.44 -35.87
C MET A 1 81.36 -22.22 -35.02
N SER A 2 81.13 -22.35 -33.71
CA SER A 2 81.51 -21.51 -32.54
C SER A 2 81.61 -19.98 -32.70
N ARG A 3 80.71 -19.20 -32.08
CA ARG A 3 80.75 -18.71 -30.67
C ARG A 3 82.04 -17.95 -30.31
N PHE A 4 81.90 -16.64 -30.11
CA PHE A 4 82.59 -15.89 -29.06
C PHE A 4 81.62 -14.83 -28.51
N GLU A 5 81.21 -15.02 -27.25
CA GLU A 5 80.56 -14.00 -26.43
C GLU A 5 81.64 -13.23 -25.65
N LEU A 6 81.38 -11.94 -25.42
CA LEU A 6 82.04 -11.16 -24.37
C LEU A 6 81.02 -10.21 -23.74
N HIS A 7 80.92 -10.34 -22.42
CA HIS A 7 80.04 -9.68 -21.47
C HIS A 7 80.04 -8.14 -21.52
N ARG A 8 78.90 -7.52 -21.18
CA ARG A 8 78.85 -6.58 -20.03
C ARG A 8 77.44 -6.28 -19.52
N PHE A 9 77.35 -6.33 -18.20
CA PHE A 9 76.23 -6.01 -17.32
C PHE A 9 75.68 -4.59 -17.51
N SER A 10 74.35 -4.43 -17.52
CA SER A 10 73.63 -3.52 -16.61
C SER A 10 72.12 -3.74 -16.75
N SER A 11 71.45 -4.10 -15.64
CA SER A 11 70.05 -4.50 -15.57
C SER A 11 69.06 -3.32 -15.72
N PRO A 12 68.00 -3.42 -16.55
CA PRO A 12 66.98 -2.36 -16.67
C PRO A 12 65.85 -2.44 -15.60
N SER A 13 65.95 -3.33 -14.61
CA SER A 13 64.84 -3.64 -13.69
C SER A 13 64.54 -2.59 -12.61
N LEU A 14 65.26 -1.46 -12.54
CA LEU A 14 65.08 -0.47 -11.48
C LEU A 14 64.31 0.80 -11.90
N VAL A 15 64.03 1.01 -13.19
CA VAL A 15 63.34 2.24 -13.63
C VAL A 15 61.83 2.07 -13.74
N LEU A 16 61.31 0.84 -13.89
CA LEU A 16 59.86 0.63 -14.04
C LEU A 16 59.08 0.51 -12.72
N ALA A 17 59.75 0.35 -11.58
CA ALA A 17 59.09 0.29 -10.28
C ALA A 17 58.72 1.67 -9.70
N GLY A 18 59.38 2.75 -10.16
CA GLY A 18 59.14 4.11 -9.66
C GLY A 18 57.87 4.77 -10.20
N LEU A 19 57.41 4.39 -11.41
CA LEU A 19 56.25 5.04 -12.04
C LEU A 19 54.89 4.42 -11.66
N CYS A 20 54.86 3.16 -11.18
CA CYS A 20 53.62 2.52 -10.75
C CYS A 20 53.20 2.86 -9.31
N LEU A 21 54.10 3.44 -8.50
CA LEU A 21 53.80 3.81 -7.10
C LEU A 21 53.21 5.22 -6.93
N LEU A 22 53.21 6.05 -7.98
CA LEU A 22 52.59 7.39 -7.96
C LEU A 22 51.19 7.44 -8.60
N GLY A 23 50.79 6.41 -9.36
CA GLY A 23 49.47 6.33 -10.01
C GLY A 23 48.36 5.72 -9.15
N ALA A 24 48.69 4.97 -8.10
CA ALA A 24 47.70 4.27 -7.26
C ALA A 24 47.15 5.11 -6.09
N GLY A 25 47.71 6.29 -5.82
CA GLY A 25 47.32 7.14 -4.69
C GLY A 25 46.13 8.08 -4.94
N LEU A 26 45.69 8.26 -6.19
CA LEU A 26 44.71 9.30 -6.54
C LEU A 26 43.28 8.79 -6.77
N ALA A 27 43.05 7.47 -6.74
CA ALA A 27 41.71 6.90 -6.99
C ALA A 27 40.82 6.73 -5.74
N HIS A 28 41.35 6.95 -4.52
CA HIS A 28 40.61 6.71 -3.27
C HIS A 28 40.22 7.98 -2.50
N ALA A 29 40.45 9.18 -3.03
CA ALA A 29 40.14 10.44 -2.33
C ALA A 29 38.71 10.98 -2.54
N GLN A 30 37.86 10.29 -3.32
CA GLN A 30 36.52 10.77 -3.68
C GLN A 30 35.35 10.44 -2.72
N PRO A 31 35.42 9.56 -1.69
CA PRO A 31 34.28 9.40 -0.79
C PRO A 31 34.26 10.45 0.34
N VAL A 32 35.42 10.98 0.76
CA VAL A 32 35.53 11.80 1.97
C VAL A 32 34.94 13.20 1.79
N ALA A 33 35.17 13.84 0.63
CA ALA A 33 34.67 15.19 0.38
C ALA A 33 33.13 15.28 0.27
N ARG A 34 32.49 14.23 -0.26
CA ARG A 34 31.02 14.16 -0.35
C ARG A 34 30.37 13.84 1.00
N GLN A 35 31.09 13.14 1.89
CA GLN A 35 30.64 12.86 3.25
C GLN A 35 30.66 14.11 4.13
N ALA A 36 31.65 14.99 3.97
CA ALA A 36 31.73 16.27 4.69
C ALA A 36 30.60 17.23 4.30
N ALA A 37 30.21 17.28 3.02
CA ALA A 37 29.12 18.15 2.54
C ALA A 37 27.71 17.69 2.97
N LEU A 38 27.57 16.45 3.46
CA LEU A 38 26.32 15.88 3.99
C LEU A 38 26.40 15.59 5.49
N ALA A 39 27.50 15.95 6.15
CA ALA A 39 27.72 15.64 7.57
C ALA A 39 26.66 16.29 8.49
N ASP A 40 26.05 17.40 8.05
CA ASP A 40 24.99 18.11 8.77
C ASP A 40 23.58 17.59 8.44
N VAL A 41 23.44 16.59 7.55
CA VAL A 41 22.14 16.02 7.15
C VAL A 41 21.95 14.63 7.76
N GLY A 42 21.30 14.59 8.92
CA GLY A 42 20.90 13.36 9.61
C GLY A 42 22.02 12.72 10.42
N ARG A 43 21.80 11.47 10.86
CA ARG A 43 22.79 10.65 11.57
C ARG A 43 22.70 9.20 11.14
N THR A 44 23.73 8.42 11.44
CA THR A 44 23.68 6.96 11.26
C THR A 44 22.53 6.36 12.09
N ALA A 45 21.72 5.50 11.44
CA ALA A 45 20.70 4.73 12.13
C ALA A 45 21.36 3.68 13.03
N THR A 46 20.85 3.56 14.26
CA THR A 46 21.32 2.55 15.21
C THR A 46 20.84 1.16 14.78
N PRO A 47 21.54 0.08 15.19
CA PRO A 47 21.07 -1.28 14.93
C PRO A 47 19.66 -1.58 15.45
N ALA A 48 19.28 -0.95 16.58
CA ALA A 48 17.94 -1.09 17.16
C ALA A 48 16.86 -0.44 16.28
N GLU A 49 17.14 0.73 15.70
CA GLU A 49 16.23 1.40 14.77
C GLU A 49 16.07 0.61 13.49
N ILE A 50 17.16 0.10 12.92
CA ILE A 50 17.10 -0.75 11.73
C ILE A 50 16.25 -1.98 12.04
N LYS A 51 16.52 -2.69 13.14
CA LYS A 51 15.74 -3.88 13.54
C LYS A 51 14.24 -3.60 13.75
N ALA A 52 13.87 -2.40 14.21
CA ALA A 52 12.47 -2.04 14.45
C ALA A 52 11.69 -1.72 13.16
N TRP A 53 12.38 -1.32 12.09
CA TRP A 53 11.78 -0.85 10.84
C TRP A 53 11.97 -1.83 9.66
N ASP A 54 13.15 -2.44 9.57
CA ASP A 54 13.53 -3.45 8.59
C ASP A 54 13.02 -4.84 9.04
N ILE A 55 11.72 -5.03 8.84
CA ILE A 55 11.01 -6.29 9.05
C ILE A 55 10.61 -6.94 7.72
N ASP A 56 11.24 -6.52 6.62
CA ASP A 56 10.89 -6.95 5.27
C ASP A 56 11.19 -8.44 5.06
N VAL A 57 10.20 -9.17 4.58
CA VAL A 57 10.41 -10.55 4.07
C VAL A 57 10.48 -10.54 2.56
N ARG A 58 11.68 -10.75 2.04
CA ARG A 58 11.96 -10.80 0.60
C ARG A 58 11.45 -12.09 -0.06
N PRO A 59 11.28 -12.12 -1.41
CA PRO A 59 10.97 -13.33 -2.17
C PRO A 59 11.93 -14.50 -2.01
N ASP A 60 13.19 -14.24 -1.66
CA ASP A 60 14.19 -15.28 -1.35
C ASP A 60 14.13 -15.77 0.10
N PHE A 61 13.16 -15.26 0.88
CA PHE A 61 12.93 -15.47 2.31
C PHE A 61 14.00 -14.88 3.24
N LYS A 62 14.85 -13.98 2.72
CA LYS A 62 15.71 -13.17 3.60
C LYS A 62 14.83 -12.25 4.44
N GLY A 63 15.12 -12.20 5.74
CA GLY A 63 14.33 -11.44 6.73
C GLY A 63 13.20 -12.23 7.39
N LEU A 64 12.90 -13.45 6.90
CA LEU A 64 11.84 -14.28 7.46
C LEU A 64 12.16 -14.70 8.91
N PRO A 65 11.32 -14.33 9.91
CA PRO A 65 11.51 -14.78 11.29
C PRO A 65 11.30 -16.29 11.46
N LYS A 66 11.96 -16.89 12.46
CA LYS A 66 11.70 -18.29 12.83
C LYS A 66 10.30 -18.43 13.41
N GLY A 67 9.61 -19.50 13.04
CA GLY A 67 8.26 -19.75 13.54
C GLY A 67 7.49 -20.79 12.74
N LYS A 68 6.30 -21.10 13.22
CA LYS A 68 5.36 -22.03 12.59
C LYS A 68 3.93 -21.78 13.03
N GLY A 69 2.98 -22.17 12.19
CA GLY A 69 1.56 -22.12 12.49
C GLY A 69 0.76 -23.08 11.61
N SER A 70 -0.21 -23.75 12.21
CA SER A 70 -1.10 -24.66 11.47
C SER A 70 -2.28 -23.94 10.85
N VAL A 71 -2.85 -24.54 9.81
CA VAL A 71 -4.10 -24.06 9.19
C VAL A 71 -5.21 -23.90 10.23
N ARG A 72 -5.36 -24.89 11.13
CA ARG A 72 -6.37 -24.85 12.20
C ARG A 72 -6.16 -23.73 13.22
N GLN A 73 -4.91 -23.40 13.55
CA GLN A 73 -4.62 -22.22 14.37
C GLN A 73 -4.98 -20.93 13.62
N GLY A 74 -4.70 -20.90 12.32
CA GLY A 74 -5.00 -19.77 11.46
C GLY A 74 -6.48 -19.50 11.32
N GLU A 75 -7.31 -20.54 11.23
CA GLU A 75 -8.77 -20.45 11.22
C GLU A 75 -9.31 -19.73 12.46
N VAL A 76 -8.85 -20.14 13.65
CA VAL A 76 -9.27 -19.53 14.92
C VAL A 76 -8.88 -18.05 14.97
N LEU A 77 -7.66 -17.72 14.55
CA LEU A 77 -7.20 -16.33 14.47
C LEU A 77 -7.96 -15.51 13.44
N TRP A 78 -8.27 -16.12 12.29
CA TRP A 78 -9.02 -15.49 11.21
C TRP A 78 -10.42 -15.08 11.65
N GLU A 79 -11.16 -16.00 12.26
CA GLU A 79 -12.50 -15.70 12.80
C GLU A 79 -12.46 -14.61 13.86
N ALA A 80 -11.43 -14.61 14.71
CA ALA A 80 -11.29 -13.62 15.78
C ALA A 80 -10.87 -12.22 15.29
N GLN A 81 -10.03 -12.13 14.25
CA GLN A 81 -9.33 -10.88 13.92
C GLN A 81 -9.47 -10.42 12.46
N CYS A 82 -9.97 -11.25 11.54
CA CYS A 82 -9.98 -10.99 10.10
C CYS A 82 -11.38 -11.07 9.47
N ALA A 83 -12.19 -12.04 9.90
CA ALA A 83 -13.45 -12.40 9.24
C ALA A 83 -14.48 -11.26 9.19
N SER A 84 -14.48 -10.34 10.17
CA SER A 84 -15.38 -9.18 10.18
C SER A 84 -15.26 -8.28 8.95
N CYS A 85 -14.10 -8.28 8.29
CA CYS A 85 -13.83 -7.50 7.09
C CYS A 85 -13.57 -8.36 5.85
N HIS A 86 -13.06 -9.57 6.01
CA HIS A 86 -12.68 -10.42 4.89
C HIS A 86 -13.67 -11.57 4.61
N GLY A 87 -14.70 -11.74 5.44
CA GLY A 87 -15.61 -12.90 5.40
C GLY A 87 -14.98 -14.12 6.07
N SER A 88 -15.81 -15.09 6.48
CA SER A 88 -15.33 -16.32 7.14
C SER A 88 -14.47 -17.19 6.20
N PHE A 89 -14.74 -17.14 4.89
CA PHE A 89 -14.02 -17.89 3.87
C PHE A 89 -13.20 -17.00 2.95
N ALA A 90 -12.81 -15.81 3.42
CA ALA A 90 -12.03 -14.84 2.65
C ALA A 90 -12.72 -14.34 1.37
N GLU A 91 -14.05 -14.37 1.34
CA GLU A 91 -14.94 -14.09 0.22
C GLU A 91 -15.36 -12.62 0.08
N SER A 92 -14.90 -11.72 0.97
CA SER A 92 -15.29 -10.29 1.12
C SER A 92 -16.48 -10.04 2.06
N SER A 93 -16.47 -8.85 2.70
CA SER A 93 -17.61 -8.26 3.43
C SER A 93 -18.21 -7.02 2.71
N GLU A 94 -18.43 -7.09 1.40
CA GLU A 94 -18.95 -6.02 0.50
C GLU A 94 -17.98 -4.90 0.10
N ILE A 95 -17.04 -4.49 0.97
CA ILE A 95 -16.08 -3.40 0.69
C ILE A 95 -14.76 -3.92 0.12
N PHE A 96 -14.24 -5.00 0.68
CA PHE A 96 -12.91 -5.49 0.34
C PHE A 96 -12.98 -6.44 -0.87
N THR A 97 -11.92 -6.54 -1.66
CA THR A 97 -11.88 -7.59 -2.69
C THR A 97 -11.69 -8.96 -2.02
N PRO A 98 -12.32 -10.03 -2.52
CA PRO A 98 -12.09 -11.37 -1.98
C PRO A 98 -10.60 -11.73 -1.97
N ILE A 99 -10.14 -12.39 -0.92
CA ILE A 99 -8.74 -12.84 -0.79
C ILE A 99 -8.58 -14.23 -1.43
N ALA A 100 -9.53 -15.14 -1.21
CA ALA A 100 -9.51 -16.50 -1.74
C ALA A 100 -10.59 -16.73 -2.81
N GLY A 101 -10.41 -17.77 -3.62
CA GLY A 101 -11.29 -18.14 -4.73
C GLY A 101 -10.75 -17.76 -6.12
N GLY A 102 -11.37 -18.29 -7.17
CA GLY A 102 -11.00 -18.00 -8.57
C GLY A 102 -9.73 -18.71 -9.05
N ILE A 103 -9.32 -19.78 -8.37
CA ILE A 103 -8.13 -20.58 -8.67
C ILE A 103 -8.53 -22.05 -8.81
N THR A 104 -7.84 -22.77 -9.68
CA THR A 104 -8.01 -24.20 -9.93
C THR A 104 -6.76 -24.99 -9.57
N ALA A 105 -6.90 -26.31 -9.43
CA ALA A 105 -5.75 -27.20 -9.26
C ALA A 105 -4.79 -27.16 -10.48
N GLN A 106 -5.32 -26.85 -11.67
CA GLN A 106 -4.51 -26.69 -12.87
C GLN A 106 -3.63 -25.42 -12.79
N ASP A 107 -4.14 -24.33 -12.23
CA ASP A 107 -3.36 -23.11 -12.00
C ASP A 107 -2.20 -23.37 -11.03
N ILE A 108 -2.44 -24.13 -9.95
CA ILE A 108 -1.39 -24.57 -9.01
C ILE A 108 -0.33 -25.39 -9.75
N LYS A 109 -0.73 -26.32 -10.60
CA LYS A 109 0.21 -27.14 -11.39
C LYS A 109 1.04 -26.27 -12.33
N ASN A 110 0.39 -25.38 -13.09
CA ASN A 110 1.01 -24.52 -14.10
C ASN A 110 1.84 -23.38 -13.48
N GLY A 111 1.49 -22.95 -12.27
CA GLY A 111 2.01 -21.75 -11.64
C GLY A 111 1.58 -20.46 -12.35
N ARG A 112 0.53 -20.51 -13.15
CA ARG A 112 -0.05 -19.35 -13.81
C ARG A 112 -1.56 -19.49 -13.80
N VAL A 113 -2.26 -18.43 -13.41
CA VAL A 113 -3.71 -18.44 -13.26
C VAL A 113 -4.39 -18.10 -14.58
N ASP A 114 -5.13 -19.06 -15.15
CA ASP A 114 -5.78 -18.92 -16.45
C ASP A 114 -6.84 -17.81 -16.45
N GLY A 115 -7.53 -17.61 -15.31
CA GLY A 115 -8.50 -16.52 -15.11
C GLY A 115 -7.91 -15.10 -15.20
N LEU A 116 -6.58 -14.95 -15.24
CA LEU A 116 -5.90 -13.66 -15.43
C LEU A 116 -5.38 -13.45 -16.86
N MET A 117 -5.53 -14.43 -17.75
CA MET A 117 -5.02 -14.36 -19.12
C MET A 117 -5.91 -13.50 -20.02
N PRO A 118 -5.36 -12.89 -21.08
CA PRO A 118 -6.17 -12.14 -22.06
C PRO A 118 -7.34 -12.98 -22.60
N GLY A 119 -8.54 -12.41 -22.61
CA GLY A 119 -9.76 -13.10 -23.03
C GLY A 119 -10.48 -13.86 -21.90
N ALA A 120 -9.88 -14.01 -20.73
CA ALA A 120 -10.56 -14.58 -19.57
C ALA A 120 -11.65 -13.63 -19.05
N ASN A 121 -12.85 -14.17 -18.83
CA ASN A 121 -13.98 -13.45 -18.24
C ASN A 121 -14.05 -13.70 -16.73
N GLN A 122 -13.03 -13.23 -15.99
CA GLN A 122 -13.01 -13.35 -14.54
C GLN A 122 -13.71 -12.14 -13.89
N PRO A 123 -14.89 -12.31 -13.27
CA PRO A 123 -15.66 -11.20 -12.72
C PRO A 123 -14.97 -10.55 -11.51
N ASN A 124 -14.41 -11.37 -10.61
CA ASN A 124 -13.70 -10.92 -9.42
C ASN A 124 -12.31 -11.54 -9.38
N ARG A 125 -11.28 -10.70 -9.22
CA ARG A 125 -9.87 -11.15 -9.14
C ARG A 125 -9.39 -11.10 -7.70
N THR A 126 -9.11 -12.27 -7.13
CA THR A 126 -8.76 -12.40 -5.72
C THR A 126 -7.27 -12.16 -5.47
N THR A 127 -6.89 -11.98 -4.20
CA THR A 127 -5.48 -11.87 -3.80
C THR A 127 -4.68 -13.09 -4.22
N LEU A 128 -5.20 -14.29 -3.95
CA LEU A 128 -4.51 -15.54 -4.28
C LEU A 128 -4.35 -15.77 -5.79
N MET A 129 -5.28 -15.25 -6.62
CA MET A 129 -5.10 -15.29 -8.07
C MET A 129 -3.88 -14.50 -8.54
N LYS A 130 -3.54 -13.40 -7.85
CA LYS A 130 -2.52 -12.44 -8.32
C LYS A 130 -1.17 -12.65 -7.66
N VAL A 131 -1.14 -12.96 -6.37
CA VAL A 131 0.09 -12.98 -5.57
C VAL A 131 1.07 -14.02 -6.14
N ALA A 132 2.28 -13.57 -6.45
CA ALA A 132 3.31 -14.42 -7.03
C ALA A 132 4.28 -14.97 -5.98
N THR A 133 4.37 -14.36 -4.80
CA THR A 133 5.28 -14.80 -3.74
C THR A 133 4.59 -14.92 -2.38
N VAL A 134 4.86 -16.02 -1.66
CA VAL A 134 4.29 -16.27 -0.32
C VAL A 134 4.82 -15.24 0.67
N SER A 135 6.05 -14.78 0.47
CA SER A 135 6.66 -13.72 1.27
C SER A 135 5.85 -12.42 1.22
N THR A 136 5.27 -12.04 0.06
CA THR A 136 4.40 -10.85 -0.02
C THR A 136 3.18 -10.99 0.88
N LEU A 137 2.55 -12.18 0.89
CA LEU A 137 1.39 -12.44 1.74
C LEU A 137 1.79 -12.39 3.22
N TRP A 138 2.86 -13.09 3.59
CA TRP A 138 3.37 -13.14 4.96
C TRP A 138 3.79 -11.75 5.47
N ASP A 139 4.58 -11.01 4.69
CA ASP A 139 5.09 -9.68 5.04
C ASP A 139 3.94 -8.66 5.22
N TYR A 140 2.98 -8.66 4.30
CA TYR A 140 1.83 -7.78 4.37
C TYR A 140 1.00 -8.04 5.63
N ILE A 141 0.76 -9.32 5.98
CA ILE A 141 0.04 -9.68 7.20
C ILE A 141 0.82 -9.21 8.42
N ASN A 142 2.12 -9.52 8.51
CA ASN A 142 2.99 -9.13 9.63
C ASN A 142 3.06 -7.60 9.83
N ARG A 143 3.11 -6.84 8.73
CA ARG A 143 3.33 -5.40 8.75
C ARG A 143 2.06 -4.58 8.90
N ALA A 144 0.97 -5.02 8.26
CA ALA A 144 -0.21 -4.18 8.02
C ALA A 144 -1.51 -4.77 8.56
N MET A 145 -1.52 -6.02 9.04
CA MET A 145 -2.73 -6.67 9.56
C MET A 145 -2.63 -7.01 11.06
N PRO A 146 -3.78 -7.13 11.75
CA PRO A 146 -5.13 -6.72 11.31
C PRO A 146 -5.19 -5.22 11.00
N TRP A 147 -6.07 -4.79 10.09
CA TRP A 147 -6.06 -3.41 9.61
C TRP A 147 -6.28 -2.36 10.72
N ASN A 148 -7.04 -2.72 11.76
CA ASN A 148 -7.25 -1.89 12.94
C ASN A 148 -6.16 -2.05 14.01
N ALA A 149 -5.26 -3.02 13.89
CA ALA A 149 -4.16 -3.26 14.82
C ALA A 149 -2.90 -3.77 14.10
N PRO A 150 -2.28 -2.99 13.20
CA PRO A 150 -1.09 -3.45 12.49
C PRO A 150 0.06 -3.81 13.45
N LYS A 151 0.86 -4.81 13.09
CA LYS A 151 2.06 -5.26 13.84
C LYS A 151 1.76 -5.84 15.22
N THR A 152 0.54 -6.30 15.49
CA THR A 152 0.20 -6.97 16.77
C THR A 152 0.33 -8.48 16.74
N LEU A 153 0.38 -9.10 15.55
CA LEU A 153 0.57 -10.54 15.42
C LEU A 153 2.02 -10.93 15.68
N THR A 154 2.20 -12.05 16.37
CA THR A 154 3.49 -12.74 16.49
C THR A 154 3.83 -13.49 15.19
N ALA A 155 5.10 -13.85 14.99
CA ALA A 155 5.52 -14.58 13.79
C ALA A 155 4.75 -15.90 13.59
N ASP A 156 4.52 -16.66 14.67
CA ASP A 156 3.75 -17.92 14.64
C ASP A 156 2.29 -17.69 14.23
N GLU A 157 1.66 -16.62 14.72
CA GLU A 157 0.30 -16.24 14.31
C GLU A 157 0.24 -15.82 12.84
N VAL A 158 1.24 -15.08 12.35
CA VAL A 158 1.34 -14.73 10.91
C VAL A 158 1.48 -15.99 10.07
N TYR A 159 2.30 -16.97 10.49
CA TYR A 159 2.39 -18.27 9.81
C TYR A 159 1.06 -19.01 9.78
N ALA A 160 0.35 -19.05 10.91
CA ALA A 160 -0.94 -19.72 11.03
C ALA A 160 -1.98 -19.10 10.08
N VAL A 161 -2.14 -17.76 10.12
CA VAL A 161 -3.09 -17.05 9.24
C VAL A 161 -2.70 -17.19 7.76
N THR A 162 -1.40 -17.12 7.44
CA THR A 162 -0.92 -17.36 6.07
C THR A 162 -1.26 -18.78 5.60
N ALA A 163 -1.08 -19.79 6.46
CA ALA A 163 -1.44 -21.17 6.16
C ALA A 163 -2.94 -21.31 5.89
N TYR A 164 -3.78 -20.70 6.73
CA TYR A 164 -5.23 -20.74 6.56
C TYR A 164 -5.70 -20.06 5.27
N ILE A 165 -5.19 -18.87 4.94
CA ILE A 165 -5.50 -18.21 3.66
C ILE A 165 -5.14 -19.11 2.47
N LEU A 166 -3.97 -19.75 2.50
CA LEU A 166 -3.55 -20.67 1.44
C LEU A 166 -4.41 -21.93 1.39
N ASN A 167 -4.92 -22.42 2.53
CA ASN A 167 -5.88 -23.52 2.59
C ASN A 167 -7.24 -23.15 1.97
N LEU A 168 -7.76 -21.94 2.23
CA LEU A 168 -8.98 -21.43 1.59
C LEU A 168 -8.89 -21.38 0.06
N GLY A 169 -7.68 -21.23 -0.49
CA GLY A 169 -7.40 -21.33 -1.93
C GLY A 169 -7.04 -22.74 -2.42
N ASN A 170 -7.21 -23.78 -1.59
CA ASN A 170 -6.83 -25.17 -1.85
C ASN A 170 -5.34 -25.37 -2.18
N VAL A 171 -4.46 -24.45 -1.76
CA VAL A 171 -3.00 -24.56 -1.96
C VAL A 171 -2.35 -25.47 -0.91
N LEU A 172 -2.91 -25.48 0.30
CA LEU A 172 -2.47 -26.30 1.43
C LEU A 172 -3.62 -27.18 1.96
N PRO A 173 -3.36 -28.42 2.41
CA PRO A 173 -4.36 -29.22 3.11
C PRO A 173 -4.68 -28.65 4.50
N ASP A 174 -5.78 -29.09 5.10
CA ASP A 174 -6.32 -28.61 6.38
C ASP A 174 -5.46 -28.99 7.61
N ASP A 175 -4.69 -30.07 7.50
CA ASP A 175 -3.74 -30.53 8.51
C ASP A 175 -2.33 -29.91 8.40
N TYR A 176 -2.11 -29.03 7.42
CA TYR A 176 -0.78 -28.49 7.13
C TYR A 176 -0.28 -27.54 8.23
N THR A 177 1.03 -27.58 8.48
CA THR A 177 1.73 -26.60 9.32
C THR A 177 2.78 -25.86 8.49
N LEU A 178 2.56 -24.57 8.29
CA LEU A 178 3.52 -23.68 7.62
C LEU A 178 4.60 -23.25 8.62
N SER A 179 5.84 -23.14 8.16
CA SER A 179 6.98 -22.71 8.98
C SER A 179 8.06 -22.05 8.16
N ASP A 180 9.03 -21.42 8.83
CA ASP A 180 10.23 -20.89 8.18
C ASP A 180 11.02 -21.98 7.42
N ALA A 181 10.95 -23.23 7.88
CA ALA A 181 11.69 -24.35 7.30
C ALA A 181 11.08 -24.83 5.96
N ASN A 182 9.75 -24.76 5.80
CA ASN A 182 9.05 -25.32 4.64
C ASN A 182 8.40 -24.28 3.71
N ILE A 183 8.43 -22.98 4.04
CA ILE A 183 7.78 -21.93 3.24
C ILE A 183 8.26 -21.89 1.78
N ARG A 184 9.51 -22.32 1.51
CA ARG A 184 10.07 -22.39 0.16
C ARG A 184 9.39 -23.46 -0.68
N GLU A 185 8.98 -24.56 -0.07
CA GLU A 185 8.20 -25.61 -0.76
C GLU A 185 6.79 -25.12 -1.05
N VAL A 186 6.20 -24.36 -0.13
CA VAL A 186 4.87 -23.75 -0.31
C VAL A 186 4.87 -22.71 -1.43
N GLN A 187 5.96 -21.95 -1.60
CA GLN A 187 6.15 -21.06 -2.76
C GLN A 187 6.02 -21.78 -4.11
N ALA A 188 6.47 -23.03 -4.20
CA ALA A 188 6.34 -23.84 -5.41
C ALA A 188 4.89 -24.24 -5.71
N ARG A 189 3.99 -24.15 -4.71
CA ARG A 189 2.55 -24.44 -4.85
C ARG A 189 1.72 -23.21 -5.17
N LEU A 190 2.30 -22.00 -5.18
CA LEU A 190 1.52 -20.81 -5.44
C LEU A 190 0.93 -20.83 -6.86
N PRO A 191 -0.38 -20.54 -7.02
CA PRO A 191 -1.09 -20.63 -8.29
C PRO A 191 -0.57 -19.69 -9.37
N ASN A 192 -0.02 -18.54 -8.99
CA ASN A 192 0.47 -17.52 -9.93
C ASN A 192 1.97 -17.21 -9.78
N ARG A 193 2.76 -18.17 -9.28
CA ARG A 193 4.21 -18.00 -9.06
C ARG A 193 5.00 -17.62 -10.32
N ASN A 194 4.48 -17.96 -11.51
CA ASN A 194 5.03 -17.65 -12.83
C ASN A 194 4.24 -16.52 -13.54
N GLY A 195 3.42 -15.77 -12.80
CA GLY A 195 2.52 -14.75 -13.36
C GLY A 195 3.19 -13.39 -13.60
N MET A 196 4.31 -13.10 -12.94
CA MET A 196 5.06 -11.86 -13.15
C MET A 196 5.94 -11.96 -14.39
N THR A 197 6.00 -10.87 -15.16
CA THR A 197 6.89 -10.75 -16.32
C THR A 197 7.43 -9.33 -16.40
N THR A 198 8.71 -9.22 -16.71
CA THR A 198 9.37 -7.97 -17.12
C THR A 198 9.43 -7.81 -18.64
N ALA A 199 8.93 -8.80 -19.39
CA ALA A 199 8.81 -8.78 -20.84
C ALA A 199 7.63 -7.90 -21.29
N HIS A 200 7.68 -6.62 -20.91
CA HIS A 200 6.74 -5.59 -21.31
C HIS A 200 7.51 -4.37 -21.84
N ALA A 201 6.87 -3.53 -22.63
CA ALA A 201 7.57 -2.43 -23.29
C ALA A 201 7.53 -1.09 -22.53
N MET A 202 7.19 -1.12 -21.24
CA MET A 202 7.25 0.06 -20.35
C MET A 202 8.69 0.58 -20.19
N TRP A 203 9.68 -0.32 -20.21
CA TRP A 203 11.11 0.01 -20.12
C TRP A 203 11.85 -0.67 -21.28
N PRO A 204 11.86 -0.07 -22.50
CA PRO A 204 12.46 -0.69 -23.66
C PRO A 204 13.98 -0.82 -23.45
N GLY A 205 14.51 -2.03 -23.65
CA GLY A 205 15.92 -2.32 -23.38
C GLY A 205 16.19 -3.79 -23.03
N LYS A 206 17.45 -4.12 -22.74
CA LYS A 206 17.88 -5.49 -22.39
C LYS A 206 17.97 -5.70 -20.87
N GLU A 207 17.92 -4.63 -20.08
CA GLU A 207 18.20 -4.62 -18.65
C GLU A 207 17.25 -5.50 -17.83
N LEU A 208 16.00 -5.64 -18.29
CA LEU A 208 14.98 -6.47 -17.63
C LEU A 208 14.48 -7.61 -18.52
N GLY A 209 15.19 -7.97 -19.61
CA GLY A 209 14.68 -8.94 -20.59
C GLY A 209 13.39 -8.50 -21.29
N GLY A 210 13.18 -7.17 -21.38
CA GLY A 210 11.99 -6.51 -21.91
C GLY A 210 11.91 -6.50 -23.44
N ALA A 211 10.80 -5.96 -23.97
CA ALA A 211 10.67 -5.73 -25.40
C ALA A 211 11.63 -4.62 -25.85
N ALA A 212 12.30 -4.78 -27.00
CA ALA A 212 13.22 -3.77 -27.54
C ALA A 212 12.51 -2.51 -28.06
N LYS A 213 11.18 -2.56 -28.22
CA LYS A 213 10.37 -1.48 -28.79
C LYS A 213 9.25 -1.11 -27.81
N PRO A 214 8.95 0.20 -27.59
CA PRO A 214 7.89 0.65 -26.69
C PRO A 214 6.49 0.19 -27.15
N ASP A 215 5.52 0.06 -26.23
CA ASP A 215 4.15 -0.35 -26.62
C ASP A 215 3.49 0.69 -27.55
N VAL A 216 3.88 1.96 -27.39
CA VAL A 216 3.46 3.08 -28.25
C VAL A 216 4.57 3.36 -29.26
N GLN A 217 4.34 2.99 -30.51
CA GLN A 217 5.31 3.18 -31.62
C GLN A 217 5.29 4.60 -32.21
N GLY A 218 4.48 5.51 -31.68
CA GLY A 218 4.46 6.92 -32.07
C GLY A 218 3.92 7.22 -33.48
N SER A 219 3.36 6.24 -34.19
CA SER A 219 2.65 6.49 -35.45
C SER A 219 1.28 7.09 -35.15
N ASN A 220 1.24 8.40 -34.96
CA ASN A 220 -0.02 9.13 -35.06
C ASN A 220 -0.55 8.89 -36.48
N CYS A 221 -1.79 8.44 -36.58
CA CYS A 221 -2.42 8.41 -37.88
C CYS A 221 -2.57 9.86 -38.37
N MET A 222 -2.05 10.15 -39.56
CA MET A 222 -2.04 11.50 -40.14
C MET A 222 -3.12 11.70 -41.22
N ALA A 223 -3.64 10.62 -41.80
CA ALA A 223 -4.69 10.65 -42.81
C ALA A 223 -5.56 9.38 -42.72
N ASN A 224 -6.87 9.52 -42.97
CA ASN A 224 -7.86 8.42 -42.97
C ASN A 224 -7.86 7.57 -41.69
N CYS A 225 -7.74 8.24 -40.54
CA CYS A 225 -7.73 7.58 -39.24
C CYS A 225 -9.09 6.99 -38.93
N LYS A 226 -9.10 5.81 -38.30
CA LYS A 226 -10.34 5.23 -37.79
C LYS A 226 -10.95 6.22 -36.78
N THR A 227 -12.04 6.85 -37.17
CA THR A 227 -12.76 7.87 -36.37
C THR A 227 -13.74 7.25 -35.39
N GLU A 228 -14.05 5.97 -35.53
CA GLU A 228 -14.95 5.25 -34.63
C GLU A 228 -14.33 5.06 -33.25
N VAL A 229 -14.93 5.73 -32.27
CA VAL A 229 -14.65 5.52 -30.86
C VAL A 229 -15.45 4.31 -30.38
N VAL A 230 -14.76 3.19 -30.12
CA VAL A 230 -15.37 2.05 -29.43
C VAL A 230 -15.33 2.32 -27.93
N VAL A 231 -16.48 2.67 -27.36
CA VAL A 231 -16.63 2.85 -25.91
C VAL A 231 -16.56 1.48 -25.23
N LYS A 232 -15.41 1.17 -24.60
CA LYS A 232 -15.21 -0.09 -23.86
C LYS A 232 -15.67 -0.03 -22.40
N SER A 233 -15.79 1.17 -21.84
CA SER A 233 -16.23 1.42 -20.47
C SER A 233 -16.75 2.85 -20.36
N PHE A 234 -17.79 3.08 -19.57
CA PHE A 234 -18.30 4.39 -19.23
C PHE A 234 -18.73 4.41 -17.76
N LEU A 235 -18.68 5.57 -17.13
CA LEU A 235 -19.25 5.76 -15.79
C LEU A 235 -20.78 5.87 -15.91
N PRO A 236 -21.56 5.04 -15.21
CA PRO A 236 -23.00 5.20 -15.14
C PRO A 236 -23.39 6.56 -14.58
N ASP A 237 -24.53 7.13 -15.00
CA ASP A 237 -24.92 8.51 -14.64
C ASP A 237 -24.93 8.77 -13.13
N TYR A 238 -25.43 7.82 -12.34
CA TYR A 238 -25.45 7.92 -10.88
C TYR A 238 -24.04 8.01 -10.25
N ALA A 239 -23.02 7.46 -10.92
CA ALA A 239 -21.65 7.40 -10.43
C ALA A 239 -20.80 8.58 -10.90
N ARG A 240 -21.21 9.29 -11.98
CA ARG A 240 -20.38 10.32 -12.63
C ARG A 240 -19.99 11.45 -11.68
N ASN A 241 -20.87 11.88 -10.79
CA ASN A 241 -20.60 12.99 -9.86
C ASN A 241 -20.72 12.58 -8.38
N ALA A 242 -20.73 11.28 -8.08
CA ALA A 242 -20.94 10.77 -6.71
C ALA A 242 -19.84 11.21 -5.72
N HIS A 243 -18.65 11.57 -6.24
CA HIS A 243 -17.52 12.05 -5.45
C HIS A 243 -17.06 13.45 -5.86
N GLY A 244 -17.98 14.28 -6.39
CA GLY A 244 -17.67 15.61 -6.89
C GLY A 244 -17.10 15.62 -8.31
N ASN A 245 -16.67 16.80 -8.77
CA ASN A 245 -16.29 17.02 -10.17
C ASN A 245 -14.95 16.35 -10.51
N LEU A 246 -14.92 15.42 -11.47
CA LEU A 246 -13.69 14.72 -11.87
C LEU A 246 -12.69 15.65 -12.59
N ALA A 247 -13.15 16.75 -13.18
CA ALA A 247 -12.29 17.77 -13.77
C ALA A 247 -11.34 18.39 -12.73
N GLU A 248 -11.85 18.61 -11.52
CA GLU A 248 -11.11 19.25 -10.41
C GLU A 248 -10.16 18.27 -9.70
N GLN A 249 -10.44 16.97 -9.79
CA GLN A 249 -9.63 15.92 -9.18
C GLN A 249 -8.49 15.42 -10.08
N SER A 250 -8.50 15.82 -11.36
CA SER A 250 -7.50 15.43 -12.33
C SER A 250 -6.41 16.49 -12.44
N ARG A 251 -5.16 16.06 -12.60
CA ARG A 251 -4.04 17.00 -12.80
C ARG A 251 -4.25 17.82 -14.08
N LEU A 252 -3.99 19.12 -14.00
CA LEU A 252 -3.97 20.03 -15.14
C LEU A 252 -2.78 19.81 -16.08
N VAL A 253 -1.95 18.79 -15.88
CA VAL A 253 -0.81 18.45 -16.74
C VAL A 253 -0.80 16.95 -16.97
N GLY A 254 -0.74 16.53 -18.24
CA GLY A 254 -0.78 15.14 -18.67
C GLY A 254 -1.62 14.94 -19.94
N ALA A 255 -1.52 13.75 -20.53
CA ALA A 255 -2.27 13.40 -21.75
C ALA A 255 -3.78 13.20 -21.49
N SER A 256 -4.15 12.90 -20.25
CA SER A 256 -5.55 12.74 -19.82
C SER A 256 -6.03 14.00 -19.10
N ARG A 257 -7.17 14.54 -19.52
CA ARG A 257 -7.87 15.63 -18.84
C ARG A 257 -9.04 15.06 -18.05
N GLY A 258 -9.31 15.62 -16.88
CA GLY A 258 -10.53 15.28 -16.14
C GLY A 258 -11.76 15.74 -16.93
N VAL A 259 -12.83 14.95 -16.88
CA VAL A 259 -14.12 15.28 -17.50
C VAL A 259 -14.93 16.11 -16.52
N ASP A 260 -15.59 17.17 -17.01
CA ASP A 260 -16.55 17.92 -16.21
C ASP A 260 -17.81 17.08 -15.97
N THR A 261 -17.94 16.54 -14.76
CA THR A 261 -19.05 15.64 -14.40
C THR A 261 -20.28 16.38 -13.91
N THR A 262 -20.26 17.73 -13.87
CA THR A 262 -21.49 18.51 -13.70
C THR A 262 -22.30 18.60 -15.00
N GLN A 263 -21.72 18.20 -16.14
CA GLN A 263 -22.37 18.19 -17.45
C GLN A 263 -22.88 16.78 -17.82
N PRO A 264 -23.93 16.69 -18.66
CA PRO A 264 -24.40 15.42 -19.22
C PRO A 264 -23.27 14.61 -19.89
N PRO A 265 -23.39 13.27 -19.97
CA PRO A 265 -22.35 12.47 -20.59
C PRO A 265 -22.24 12.83 -22.07
N MET A 266 -21.01 12.86 -22.60
CA MET A 266 -20.84 13.02 -24.03
C MET A 266 -21.55 11.88 -24.76
N ALA A 267 -22.31 12.20 -25.81
CA ALA A 267 -23.02 11.20 -26.59
C ALA A 267 -22.03 10.19 -27.20
N ALA A 268 -22.42 8.91 -27.22
CA ALA A 268 -21.65 7.89 -27.90
C ALA A 268 -21.52 8.25 -29.38
N GLY A 269 -20.28 8.48 -29.84
CA GLY A 269 -19.98 8.91 -31.22
C GLY A 269 -19.63 10.39 -31.40
N SER A 270 -19.52 11.20 -30.33
CA SER A 270 -18.97 12.55 -30.45
C SER A 270 -17.52 12.51 -30.95
N PRO A 271 -17.12 13.35 -31.92
CA PRO A 271 -15.76 13.35 -32.45
C PRO A 271 -14.77 13.74 -31.35
N SER A 272 -13.84 12.83 -31.03
CA SER A 272 -12.77 13.02 -30.04
C SER A 272 -11.74 14.10 -30.43
N ASN A 273 -11.89 14.74 -31.60
CA ASN A 273 -10.92 15.66 -32.18
C ASN A 273 -11.27 17.15 -32.04
N SER A 274 -12.20 17.50 -31.15
CA SER A 274 -12.22 18.88 -30.66
C SER A 274 -11.13 19.02 -29.60
N ALA A 275 -9.90 19.29 -30.03
CA ALA A 275 -8.95 19.94 -29.16
C ALA A 275 -9.65 21.20 -28.61
N PRO A 276 -9.93 21.30 -27.29
CA PRO A 276 -10.38 22.57 -26.75
C PRO A 276 -9.28 23.57 -27.06
N ALA A 277 -9.66 24.74 -27.59
CA ALA A 277 -8.75 25.79 -28.01
C ALA A 277 -7.57 25.92 -27.02
N GLN A 278 -6.36 25.96 -27.57
CA GLN A 278 -5.15 26.33 -26.85
C GLN A 278 -5.35 27.73 -26.25
N VAL A 279 -5.88 27.82 -25.03
CA VAL A 279 -5.90 29.05 -24.26
C VAL A 279 -4.71 28.97 -23.29
N GLY A 280 -3.75 29.86 -23.51
CA GLY A 280 -2.64 30.09 -22.59
C GLY A 280 -1.28 29.59 -23.08
N ARG A 281 -0.70 30.33 -24.04
CA ARG A 281 0.76 30.48 -24.08
C ARG A 281 1.23 30.82 -22.66
N ALA A 282 2.25 30.11 -22.19
CA ALA A 282 2.99 30.47 -21.01
C ALA A 282 3.45 31.94 -21.12
N GLN A 283 2.85 32.82 -20.32
CA GLN A 283 3.48 34.08 -19.97
C GLN A 283 4.43 33.77 -18.82
N ALA A 284 5.71 34.06 -19.05
CA ALA A 284 6.76 33.95 -18.06
C ALA A 284 6.34 34.65 -16.76
N ALA A 285 6.42 33.93 -15.65
CA ALA A 285 6.27 34.50 -14.33
C ALA A 285 7.44 35.47 -14.08
N PRO A 286 7.20 36.71 -13.62
CA PRO A 286 8.26 37.54 -13.12
C PRO A 286 8.78 36.93 -11.82
N GLU A 287 10.08 36.70 -11.86
CA GLU A 287 11.00 36.47 -10.77
C GLU A 287 10.71 37.40 -9.58
N LYS A 288 10.32 36.82 -8.43
CA LYS A 288 10.61 37.32 -7.08
C LYS A 288 10.23 36.27 -6.04
N ILE A 289 11.23 35.53 -5.59
CA ILE A 289 11.19 34.72 -4.37
C ILE A 289 11.21 35.70 -3.20
N ALA A 290 10.06 35.87 -2.54
CA ALA A 290 10.00 36.49 -1.22
C ALA A 290 10.07 35.38 -0.18
N THR A 291 11.24 35.23 0.42
CA THR A 291 11.49 34.50 1.64
C THR A 291 10.65 35.07 2.78
N SER A 292 9.84 34.23 3.42
CA SER A 292 9.39 34.48 4.79
C SER A 292 9.42 33.17 5.57
N ALA A 293 10.53 32.98 6.27
CA ALA A 293 10.61 32.07 7.40
C ALA A 293 9.67 32.58 8.49
N SER A 294 8.74 31.75 8.96
CA SER A 294 7.99 32.02 10.19
C SER A 294 8.70 31.32 11.33
N ALA A 295 9.26 32.14 12.21
CA ALA A 295 9.99 31.75 13.40
C ALA A 295 9.06 31.10 14.43
N ALA A 296 9.63 30.15 15.18
CA ALA A 296 9.09 29.61 16.40
C ALA A 296 8.77 30.73 17.41
N ALA A 297 7.56 30.70 17.98
CA ALA A 297 7.18 31.54 19.10
C ALA A 297 7.05 30.67 20.37
N THR A 298 7.87 31.00 21.35
CA THR A 298 7.86 30.54 22.75
C THR A 298 6.55 30.95 23.44
N PRO A 299 5.99 30.16 24.39
CA PRO A 299 4.69 30.46 24.97
C PRO A 299 4.78 31.52 26.07
N ALA A 300 3.92 32.54 26.00
CA ALA A 300 3.68 33.47 27.10
C ALA A 300 2.53 32.95 27.98
N SER A 301 2.82 32.86 29.28
CA SER A 301 1.86 32.61 30.36
C SER A 301 0.69 33.59 30.33
N SER A 302 -0.54 33.08 30.47
CA SER A 302 -1.68 33.86 30.92
C SER A 302 -2.41 33.15 32.05
N THR A 303 -2.89 33.97 32.97
CA THR A 303 -3.34 33.72 34.34
C THR A 303 -4.59 32.85 34.44
N ALA A 304 -4.59 31.97 35.46
CA ALA A 304 -5.67 31.05 35.78
C ALA A 304 -6.95 31.73 36.32
N LYS A 305 -8.10 31.18 35.91
CA LYS A 305 -9.43 31.31 36.54
C LYS A 305 -10.08 29.90 36.54
N PRO A 306 -10.88 29.50 37.56
CA PRO A 306 -10.99 28.09 37.96
C PRO A 306 -11.69 27.18 36.95
N ALA A 307 -11.21 25.94 36.90
CA ALA A 307 -11.66 24.88 36.01
C ALA A 307 -13.13 24.49 36.22
N ALA A 308 -13.91 24.54 35.16
CA ALA A 308 -14.94 23.54 34.91
C ALA A 308 -14.23 22.28 34.40
N ALA A 309 -14.62 21.10 34.89
CA ALA A 309 -14.06 19.81 34.49
C ALA A 309 -14.25 19.61 32.97
N GLY A 310 -13.25 20.01 32.18
CA GLY A 310 -13.20 19.83 30.75
C GLY A 310 -12.83 18.39 30.42
N ALA A 311 -13.63 17.77 29.56
CA ALA A 311 -13.38 16.45 29.00
C ALA A 311 -11.93 16.33 28.53
N ALA A 312 -11.21 15.32 29.03
CA ALA A 312 -10.01 14.86 28.36
C ALA A 312 -10.39 14.56 26.91
N SER A 313 -9.59 15.07 25.95
CA SER A 313 -9.79 14.79 24.53
C SER A 313 -9.95 13.28 24.35
N VAL A 314 -11.04 12.84 23.71
CA VAL A 314 -11.29 11.42 23.44
C VAL A 314 -10.36 10.89 22.34
N MET A 315 -9.66 11.78 21.63
CA MET A 315 -8.85 11.43 20.45
C MET A 315 -7.79 10.36 20.72
N PRO A 316 -7.03 10.39 21.83
CA PRO A 316 -6.10 9.32 22.16
C PRO A 316 -6.79 7.97 22.34
N LEU A 317 -8.02 7.96 22.86
CA LEU A 317 -8.80 6.74 23.03
C LEU A 317 -9.29 6.19 21.69
N LEU A 318 -9.74 7.07 20.79
CA LEU A 318 -10.14 6.70 19.43
C LEU A 318 -8.95 6.16 18.62
N GLN A 319 -7.77 6.76 18.79
CA GLN A 319 -6.53 6.30 18.15
C GLN A 319 -6.06 4.95 18.72
N LYS A 320 -6.01 4.82 20.05
CA LYS A 320 -5.61 3.59 20.75
C LYS A 320 -6.46 2.39 20.35
N ASN A 321 -7.75 2.60 20.12
CA ASN A 321 -8.69 1.55 19.71
C ASN A 321 -9.00 1.58 18.21
N ALA A 322 -8.19 2.29 17.42
CA ALA A 322 -8.28 2.38 15.96
C ALA A 322 -9.68 2.70 15.39
N CYS A 323 -10.52 3.41 16.16
CA CYS A 323 -11.86 3.82 15.71
C CYS A 323 -11.78 4.70 14.46
N LEU A 324 -10.72 5.50 14.34
CA LEU A 324 -10.46 6.40 13.21
C LEU A 324 -10.15 5.69 11.90
N ALA A 325 -9.88 4.39 11.94
CA ALA A 325 -9.69 3.60 10.73
C ALA A 325 -11.05 3.45 10.03
N CYS A 326 -12.10 3.02 10.75
CA CYS A 326 -13.44 2.82 10.21
C CYS A 326 -14.34 4.06 10.18
N HIS A 327 -14.11 5.03 11.08
CA HIS A 327 -15.00 6.18 11.29
C HIS A 327 -14.26 7.49 11.04
N GLY A 328 -14.79 8.30 10.11
CA GLY A 328 -14.34 9.67 9.93
C GLY A 328 -15.03 10.62 10.91
N MET A 329 -14.44 11.80 11.14
CA MET A 329 -15.06 12.84 11.97
C MET A 329 -16.36 13.35 11.35
N ASP A 330 -16.28 13.77 10.09
CA ASP A 330 -17.37 14.39 9.35
C ASP A 330 -17.80 13.58 8.12
N ASN A 331 -16.96 12.68 7.64
CA ASN A 331 -17.19 11.89 6.44
C ASN A 331 -17.35 10.40 6.76
N LYS A 332 -18.26 9.74 6.07
CA LYS A 332 -18.39 8.29 6.09
C LYS A 332 -17.12 7.67 5.50
N LEU A 333 -16.59 6.64 6.18
CA LEU A 333 -15.50 5.79 5.67
C LEU A 333 -16.07 4.37 5.47
N VAL A 334 -15.63 3.41 6.26
CA VAL A 334 -16.22 2.06 6.34
C VAL A 334 -17.55 2.14 7.11
N GLY A 335 -17.51 2.75 8.29
CA GLY A 335 -18.66 3.05 9.13
C GLY A 335 -19.18 4.49 8.93
N PRO A 336 -20.32 4.85 9.57
CA PRO A 336 -20.83 6.22 9.59
C PRO A 336 -19.82 7.19 10.22
N SER A 337 -19.88 8.47 9.90
CA SER A 337 -19.05 9.45 10.61
C SER A 337 -19.44 9.56 12.08
N PHE A 338 -18.53 9.99 12.96
CA PHE A 338 -18.88 10.24 14.36
C PHE A 338 -19.99 11.28 14.48
N LYS A 339 -20.02 12.26 13.58
CA LYS A 339 -21.09 13.25 13.48
C LYS A 339 -22.43 12.64 13.09
N ASP A 340 -22.46 11.67 12.17
CA ASP A 340 -23.70 10.94 11.83
C ASP A 340 -24.21 10.13 13.02
N ILE A 341 -23.32 9.48 13.77
CA ILE A 341 -23.67 8.75 15.00
C ILE A 341 -24.26 9.69 16.04
N ALA A 342 -23.59 10.82 16.29
CA ALA A 342 -24.07 11.86 17.20
C ALA A 342 -25.47 12.35 16.79
N ASN A 343 -25.65 12.69 15.52
CA ASN A 343 -26.92 13.20 14.99
C ASN A 343 -28.06 12.17 15.09
N LYS A 344 -27.79 10.89 14.83
CA LYS A 344 -28.82 9.84 14.90
C LYS A 344 -29.30 9.56 16.33
N TYR A 345 -28.42 9.69 17.32
CA TYR A 345 -28.71 9.28 18.69
C TYR A 345 -28.86 10.44 19.70
N LYS A 346 -28.75 11.69 19.27
CA LYS A 346 -28.85 12.88 20.14
C LYS A 346 -30.12 12.95 20.99
N ASP A 347 -31.26 12.45 20.48
CA ASP A 347 -32.56 12.53 21.16
C ASP A 347 -32.93 11.26 21.93
N ARG A 348 -32.04 10.26 21.96
CA ARG A 348 -32.32 8.97 22.60
C ARG A 348 -31.98 9.05 24.09
N ALA A 349 -32.96 8.81 24.96
CA ALA A 349 -32.82 8.93 26.41
C ALA A 349 -31.74 8.00 27.02
N ASP A 350 -31.57 6.79 26.48
CA ASP A 350 -30.57 5.80 26.91
C ASP A 350 -29.29 5.80 26.04
N ALA A 351 -29.05 6.85 25.25
CA ALA A 351 -28.03 6.84 24.21
C ALA A 351 -26.62 6.52 24.71
N ALA A 352 -26.20 7.05 25.86
CA ALA A 352 -24.87 6.79 26.39
C ALA A 352 -24.64 5.30 26.68
N ASN A 353 -25.61 4.63 27.29
CA ASN A 353 -25.54 3.20 27.60
C ASN A 353 -25.68 2.35 26.35
N TYR A 354 -26.59 2.72 25.45
CA TYR A 354 -26.78 2.03 24.18
C TYR A 354 -25.51 2.08 23.31
N LEU A 355 -24.92 3.26 23.14
CA LEU A 355 -23.70 3.45 22.36
C LEU A 355 -22.51 2.72 23.00
N SER A 356 -22.36 2.80 24.32
CA SER A 356 -21.31 2.08 25.04
C SER A 356 -21.44 0.56 24.86
N GLY A 357 -22.67 0.03 24.94
CA GLY A 357 -22.96 -1.37 24.65
C GLY A 357 -22.64 -1.75 23.22
N LYS A 358 -23.00 -0.91 22.23
CA LYS A 358 -22.68 -1.15 20.81
C LYS A 358 -21.19 -1.07 20.51
N ILE A 359 -20.45 -0.17 21.16
CA ILE A 359 -18.99 -0.09 21.02
C ILE A 359 -18.34 -1.38 21.51
N LYS A 360 -18.76 -1.88 22.68
CA LYS A 360 -18.17 -3.08 23.28
C LYS A 360 -18.56 -4.37 22.58
N SER A 361 -19.84 -4.52 22.21
CA SER A 361 -20.36 -5.77 21.65
C SER A 361 -20.36 -5.80 20.12
N GLY A 362 -20.04 -4.68 19.47
CA GLY A 362 -20.21 -4.52 18.03
C GLY A 362 -21.68 -4.46 17.61
N GLY A 363 -21.92 -4.55 16.31
CA GLY A 363 -23.27 -4.65 15.76
C GLY A 363 -23.35 -4.50 14.25
N GLN A 364 -24.46 -4.95 13.67
CA GLN A 364 -24.72 -4.92 12.22
C GLN A 364 -26.15 -4.41 11.95
N GLY A 365 -26.42 -3.94 10.74
CA GLY A 365 -27.78 -3.67 10.22
C GLY A 365 -28.28 -2.24 10.39
N VAL A 366 -27.81 -1.50 11.41
CA VAL A 366 -28.30 -0.12 11.67
C VAL A 366 -27.78 0.91 10.66
N TRP A 367 -26.58 0.67 10.11
CA TRP A 367 -25.85 1.58 9.22
C TRP A 367 -25.47 0.94 7.88
N GLY A 368 -26.02 -0.24 7.60
CA GLY A 368 -25.66 -1.09 6.47
C GLY A 368 -25.34 -2.51 6.89
N ALA A 369 -24.93 -3.33 5.92
CA ALA A 369 -24.59 -4.73 6.13
C ALA A 369 -23.17 -4.93 6.70
N ILE A 370 -22.32 -3.90 6.71
CA ILE A 370 -20.98 -3.99 7.30
C ILE A 370 -21.09 -4.03 8.83
N PRO A 371 -20.62 -5.10 9.50
CA PRO A 371 -20.64 -5.17 10.96
C PRO A 371 -19.54 -4.28 11.56
N MET A 372 -19.89 -3.52 12.59
CA MET A 372 -18.91 -2.90 13.49
C MET A 372 -18.35 -4.00 14.42
N PRO A 373 -17.04 -4.29 14.40
CA PRO A 373 -16.46 -5.32 15.25
C PRO A 373 -16.50 -4.91 16.73
N PRO A 374 -16.66 -5.87 17.66
CA PRO A 374 -16.55 -5.63 19.10
C PRO A 374 -15.22 -4.94 19.45
N GLN A 375 -15.28 -3.94 20.31
CA GLN A 375 -14.09 -3.22 20.75
C GLN A 375 -13.75 -3.56 22.21
N ALA A 376 -12.47 -3.86 22.47
CA ALA A 376 -11.98 -4.27 23.80
C ALA A 376 -11.72 -3.08 24.75
N LEU A 377 -12.71 -2.20 24.92
CA LEU A 377 -12.64 -1.06 25.84
C LEU A 377 -13.21 -1.42 27.21
N SER A 378 -12.64 -0.82 28.25
CA SER A 378 -13.26 -0.84 29.58
C SER A 378 -14.62 -0.13 29.55
N ALA A 379 -15.50 -0.42 30.52
CA ALA A 379 -16.80 0.24 30.61
C ALA A 379 -16.67 1.77 30.76
N ALA A 380 -15.62 2.23 31.46
CA ALA A 380 -15.33 3.65 31.63
C ALA A 380 -14.93 4.29 30.29
N GLU A 381 -13.98 3.69 29.56
CA GLU A 381 -13.52 4.18 28.26
C GLU A 381 -14.67 4.21 27.23
N ALA A 382 -15.47 3.15 27.12
CA ALA A 382 -16.63 3.12 26.22
C ALA A 382 -17.69 4.17 26.60
N GLY A 383 -17.87 4.43 27.90
CA GLY A 383 -18.71 5.51 28.42
C GLY A 383 -18.20 6.90 28.01
N GLN A 384 -16.89 7.13 28.08
CA GLN A 384 -16.27 8.39 27.65
C GLN A 384 -16.51 8.67 26.16
N VAL A 385 -16.29 7.67 25.29
CA VAL A 385 -16.57 7.81 23.84
C VAL A 385 -18.06 8.13 23.61
N SER A 386 -18.94 7.43 24.31
CA SER A 386 -20.39 7.61 24.15
C SER A 386 -20.86 8.99 24.60
N GLN A 387 -20.33 9.51 25.70
CA GLN A 387 -20.63 10.87 26.17
C GLN A 387 -20.11 11.93 25.19
N TRP A 388 -18.91 11.74 24.65
CA TRP A 388 -18.37 12.63 23.64
C TRP A 388 -19.20 12.65 22.34
N LEU A 389 -19.71 11.50 21.89
CA LEU A 389 -20.65 11.43 20.76
C LEU A 389 -21.91 12.25 21.02
N LEU A 390 -22.45 12.19 22.25
CA LEU A 390 -23.62 12.97 22.64
C LEU A 390 -23.38 14.48 22.73
N GLN A 391 -22.13 14.89 22.92
CA GLN A 391 -21.72 16.29 22.85
C GLN A 391 -21.52 16.78 21.41
N GLY A 392 -21.91 15.98 20.40
CA GLY A 392 -21.85 16.34 18.99
C GLY A 392 -20.57 15.91 18.28
N ALA A 393 -19.76 15.04 18.89
CA ALA A 393 -18.51 14.54 18.32
C ALA A 393 -17.53 15.67 17.92
N VAL A 394 -17.40 16.68 18.79
CA VAL A 394 -16.52 17.84 18.57
C VAL A 394 -15.04 17.42 18.54
N LYS A 395 -14.26 18.02 17.63
CA LYS A 395 -12.83 17.68 17.42
C LYS A 395 -11.94 18.05 18.60
#